data_AF-A0A2E8CG57-F1
#
_entry.id   AF-A0A2E8CG57-F1
#
_cell.length_a   1.000
_cell.length_b   1.000
_cell.length_c   1.000
_cell.angle_alpha   90.00
_cell.angle_beta   90.00
_cell.angle_gamma   90.00
#
_symmetry.space_group_name_H-M   'P 1'
#
loop_
_entity.id
_entity.type
_entity.pdbx_description
1 polymer ?
#
loop_
_entity_poly.entity_id
_entity_poly.type
_entity_poly.pdbx_seq_one_letter_code
_entity_poly.pdbx_strand_id
1 'polypeptide(L)'
;MAQLYNPLSKPSQSAAGQLSIYLDEVNWASDTNLLTLSVGLLSDVTDITSFGLRLHYDGTGVTYSEDKAYSLTQSQADTIGQGVDNIFVNGIVTGAGHIEVSDSSNYDGSSSTTAFVKTNWASSWDTGSGAIAPWPGATDVDLYDINFTVTNTLTPISFGFSADSGDLKEGYSLSSASTRDFTIDLRLEPGDIVQAITIGHTDSGVTRTLFGDQSLIFVSNETNTKTVAMSSGSLAILSEDVNFTHVELTSTSYDNGISISDVVLQLRDIVGLSTLEGKQKIAADIDGSGEVAISDVVSNLRHIVGLDTIEECALVDSTDALVTSLNSSTI
;
A
#
# COMPACT_ATOMS: atom_id res chain seq x y z
N MET A 1 6.56 -7.73 -1.52
CA MET A 1 5.44 -7.20 -2.32
C MET A 1 5.23 -5.77 -1.89
N ALA A 2 5.38 -4.83 -2.82
CA ALA A 2 5.01 -3.44 -2.62
C ALA A 2 3.64 -3.20 -3.24
N GLN A 3 2.73 -2.58 -2.48
CA GLN A 3 1.48 -2.07 -3.01
C GLN A 3 1.78 -0.77 -3.75
N LEU A 4 1.41 -0.70 -5.02
CA LEU A 4 1.66 0.45 -5.90
C LEU A 4 0.47 1.41 -5.90
N TYR A 5 0.70 2.61 -6.42
CA TYR A 5 -0.38 3.54 -6.72
C TYR A 5 -1.43 2.88 -7.61
N ASN A 6 -2.70 3.02 -7.23
CA ASN A 6 -3.83 2.48 -7.97
C ASN A 6 -4.41 3.54 -8.92
N PRO A 7 -4.18 3.43 -10.25
CA PRO A 7 -4.60 4.44 -11.20
C PRO A 7 -6.09 4.36 -11.59
N LEU A 8 -6.79 3.30 -11.18
CA LEU A 8 -8.19 3.06 -11.52
C LEU A 8 -8.95 2.64 -10.25
N SER A 9 -9.01 3.55 -9.27
CA SER A 9 -9.66 3.31 -7.99
C SER A 9 -11.16 3.07 -8.11
N LYS A 10 -11.71 2.28 -7.18
CA LYS A 10 -13.14 2.03 -7.06
C LYS A 10 -13.98 3.31 -7.00
N PRO A 11 -15.00 3.46 -7.85
CA PRO A 11 -15.92 4.60 -7.76
C PRO A 11 -16.82 4.48 -6.53
N SER A 12 -17.28 5.62 -5.98
CA SER A 12 -18.14 5.65 -4.79
C SER A 12 -19.56 5.15 -5.03
N GLN A 13 -20.01 5.11 -6.29
CA GLN A 13 -21.34 4.67 -6.69
C GLN A 13 -21.34 4.19 -8.14
N SER A 14 -22.21 3.23 -8.46
CA SER A 14 -22.48 2.82 -9.84
C SER A 14 -23.42 3.81 -10.55
N ALA A 15 -23.23 3.95 -11.86
CA ALA A 15 -24.13 4.72 -12.71
C ALA A 15 -25.12 3.79 -13.42
N ALA A 16 -26.35 4.28 -13.63
CA ALA A 16 -27.39 3.48 -14.24
C ALA A 16 -27.01 3.00 -15.65
N GLY A 17 -27.13 1.68 -15.91
CA GLY A 17 -26.76 1.09 -17.21
C GLY A 17 -25.26 1.04 -17.48
N GLN A 18 -24.42 1.22 -16.47
CA GLN A 18 -22.96 1.15 -16.58
C GLN A 18 -22.37 0.07 -15.68
N LEU A 19 -21.33 -0.60 -16.18
CA LEU A 19 -20.47 -1.50 -15.44
C LEU A 19 -19.14 -0.79 -15.18
N SER A 20 -18.81 -0.55 -13.92
CA SER A 20 -17.60 0.15 -13.51
C SER A 20 -16.53 -0.86 -13.10
N ILE A 21 -15.54 -1.03 -13.98
CA ILE A 21 -14.32 -1.78 -13.67
C ILE A 21 -13.37 -0.88 -12.91
N TYR A 22 -12.78 -1.44 -11.86
CA TYR A 22 -11.76 -0.81 -11.04
C TYR A 22 -10.67 -1.81 -10.70
N LEU A 23 -9.55 -1.33 -10.20
CA LEU A 23 -8.54 -2.15 -9.54
C LEU A 23 -8.76 -2.00 -8.03
N ASP A 24 -8.81 -3.10 -7.29
CA ASP A 24 -8.85 -3.07 -5.84
C ASP A 24 -7.43 -2.88 -5.30
N GLU A 25 -6.50 -3.69 -5.82
CA GLU A 25 -5.08 -3.64 -5.51
C GLU A 25 -4.20 -3.75 -6.77
N VAL A 26 -3.02 -3.14 -6.69
CA VAL A 26 -1.94 -3.27 -7.66
C VAL A 26 -0.67 -3.61 -6.89
N ASN A 27 -0.16 -4.82 -7.04
CA ASN A 27 0.94 -5.33 -6.24
C ASN A 27 2.11 -5.74 -7.13
N TRP A 28 3.33 -5.39 -6.74
CA TRP A 28 4.55 -5.83 -7.42
C TRP A 28 5.53 -6.52 -6.48
N ALA A 29 5.96 -7.71 -6.87
CA ALA A 29 6.99 -8.50 -6.21
C ALA A 29 8.29 -8.43 -7.02
N SER A 30 9.19 -7.52 -6.67
CA SER A 30 10.44 -7.28 -7.40
C SER A 30 11.41 -8.48 -7.38
N ASP A 31 11.30 -9.36 -6.40
CA ASP A 31 12.08 -10.60 -6.27
C ASP A 31 11.69 -11.65 -7.31
N THR A 32 10.41 -11.69 -7.69
CA THR A 32 9.85 -12.61 -8.68
C THR A 32 9.46 -11.94 -10.00
N ASN A 33 9.60 -10.61 -10.09
CA ASN A 33 9.10 -9.75 -11.17
C ASN A 33 7.61 -9.97 -11.46
N LEU A 34 6.82 -10.29 -10.44
CA LEU A 34 5.40 -10.56 -10.59
C LEU A 34 4.60 -9.28 -10.30
N LEU A 35 3.86 -8.79 -11.29
CA LEU A 35 2.88 -7.72 -11.16
C LEU A 35 1.48 -8.34 -11.12
N THR A 36 0.75 -8.10 -10.03
CA THR A 36 -0.61 -8.59 -9.81
C THR A 36 -1.59 -7.44 -9.85
N LEU A 37 -2.63 -7.56 -10.67
CA LEU A 37 -3.75 -6.63 -10.73
C LEU A 37 -5.00 -7.33 -10.21
N SER A 38 -5.56 -6.82 -9.12
CA SER A 38 -6.83 -7.29 -8.57
C SER A 38 -7.96 -6.47 -9.17
N VAL A 39 -8.73 -7.08 -10.06
CA VAL A 39 -9.78 -6.41 -10.82
C VAL A 39 -11.10 -6.55 -10.08
N GLY A 40 -11.87 -5.47 -9.95
CA GLY A 40 -13.20 -5.46 -9.36
C GLY A 40 -14.27 -4.87 -10.28
N LEU A 41 -15.54 -5.13 -9.95
CA LEU A 41 -16.71 -4.65 -10.67
C LEU A 41 -17.72 -4.04 -9.71
N LEU A 42 -18.09 -2.79 -10.00
CA LEU A 42 -19.23 -2.10 -9.39
C LEU A 42 -20.35 -1.92 -10.44
N SER A 43 -21.59 -2.26 -10.08
CA SER A 43 -22.76 -2.23 -10.95
C SER A 43 -23.99 -1.67 -10.23
N ASP A 44 -25.00 -1.22 -10.96
CA ASP A 44 -26.32 -0.84 -10.41
C ASP A 44 -27.30 -2.02 -10.37
N VAL A 45 -26.88 -3.18 -10.89
CA VAL A 45 -27.71 -4.39 -11.00
C VAL A 45 -27.00 -5.61 -10.45
N THR A 46 -27.82 -6.58 -10.05
CA THR A 46 -27.38 -7.84 -9.44
C THR A 46 -27.56 -9.03 -10.37
N ASP A 47 -28.07 -8.85 -11.58
CA ASP A 47 -28.46 -9.91 -12.52
C ASP A 47 -27.60 -9.91 -13.80
N ILE A 48 -26.27 -9.86 -13.64
CA ILE A 48 -25.32 -9.94 -14.74
C ILE A 48 -25.20 -11.40 -15.18
N THR A 49 -25.74 -11.71 -16.36
CA THR A 49 -25.81 -13.09 -16.90
C THR A 49 -24.64 -13.46 -17.80
N SER A 50 -24.04 -12.44 -18.43
CA SER A 50 -22.86 -12.55 -19.29
C SER A 50 -21.97 -11.33 -19.07
N PHE A 51 -20.68 -11.56 -19.11
CA PHE A 51 -19.69 -10.50 -19.03
C PHE A 51 -18.44 -10.90 -19.81
N GLY A 52 -18.06 -10.05 -20.75
CA GLY A 52 -16.83 -10.17 -21.52
C GLY A 52 -16.00 -8.91 -21.40
N LEU A 53 -14.80 -9.07 -20.87
CA LEU A 53 -13.85 -7.99 -20.66
C LEU A 53 -12.53 -8.34 -21.37
N ARG A 54 -11.87 -7.31 -21.90
CA ARG A 54 -10.54 -7.41 -22.47
C ARG A 54 -9.63 -6.51 -21.64
N LEU A 55 -8.60 -7.09 -21.03
CA LEU A 55 -7.53 -6.33 -20.38
C LEU A 55 -6.37 -6.20 -21.35
N HIS A 56 -6.21 -5.01 -21.90
CA HIS A 56 -5.16 -4.63 -22.83
C HIS A 56 -3.89 -4.27 -22.08
N TYR A 57 -2.73 -4.58 -22.67
CA TYR A 57 -1.43 -4.23 -22.10
C TYR A 57 -0.34 -4.03 -23.16
N ASP A 58 0.70 -3.29 -22.78
CA ASP A 58 1.92 -3.15 -23.55
C ASP A 58 2.87 -4.34 -23.31
N GLY A 59 2.88 -5.28 -24.25
CA GLY A 59 3.78 -6.44 -24.28
C GLY A 59 5.28 -6.11 -24.39
N THR A 60 5.69 -4.84 -24.55
CA THR A 60 7.10 -4.45 -24.43
C THR A 60 7.56 -4.30 -22.97
N GLY A 61 6.61 -4.09 -22.05
CA GLY A 61 6.86 -3.87 -20.63
C GLY A 61 6.59 -5.09 -19.75
N VAL A 62 5.68 -5.95 -20.18
CA VAL A 62 5.27 -7.16 -19.46
C VAL A 62 5.03 -8.33 -20.41
N THR A 63 5.07 -9.54 -19.87
CA THR A 63 4.56 -10.74 -20.54
C THR A 63 3.48 -11.38 -19.68
N TYR A 64 2.47 -11.94 -20.33
CA TYR A 64 1.42 -12.72 -19.69
C TYR A 64 1.66 -14.21 -19.97
N SER A 65 1.45 -15.04 -18.94
CA SER A 65 1.43 -16.50 -19.11
C SER A 65 0.00 -16.95 -18.96
N GLU A 66 -0.55 -17.61 -19.99
CA GLU A 66 -1.95 -18.04 -19.96
C GLU A 66 -2.26 -18.96 -18.78
N ASP A 67 -3.24 -18.57 -17.97
CA ASP A 67 -3.87 -19.48 -17.03
C ASP A 67 -5.06 -20.21 -17.68
N LYS A 68 -4.83 -21.49 -18.00
CA LYS A 68 -5.83 -22.39 -18.61
C LYS A 68 -6.63 -23.19 -17.60
N ALA A 69 -6.28 -23.14 -16.31
CA ALA A 69 -6.98 -23.86 -15.24
C ALA A 69 -8.42 -23.34 -15.06
N TYR A 70 -8.70 -22.12 -15.50
CA TYR A 70 -10.02 -21.48 -15.43
C TYR A 70 -10.85 -21.59 -16.72
N SER A 71 -10.38 -22.34 -17.73
CA SER A 71 -11.23 -22.75 -18.85
C SER A 71 -12.16 -23.88 -18.40
N LEU A 72 -13.36 -23.98 -18.99
CA LEU A 72 -14.30 -25.11 -18.73
C LEU A 72 -13.68 -26.50 -18.90
N THR A 73 -12.55 -26.57 -19.61
CA THR A 73 -11.76 -27.77 -19.79
C THR A 73 -10.54 -27.71 -18.87
N GLN A 74 -10.78 -27.87 -17.56
CA GLN A 74 -9.72 -28.04 -16.56
C GLN A 74 -8.82 -29.22 -16.93
N SER A 75 -7.69 -28.92 -17.58
CA SER A 75 -6.68 -29.91 -17.96
C SER A 75 -5.38 -29.72 -17.18
N GLN A 76 -5.24 -28.65 -16.41
CA GLN A 76 -4.00 -28.28 -15.71
C GLN A 76 -4.28 -27.75 -14.31
N ALA A 77 -3.27 -27.83 -13.43
CA ALA A 77 -3.34 -27.31 -12.08
C ALA A 77 -3.36 -25.77 -12.10
N ASP A 78 -4.14 -25.21 -11.19
CA ASP A 78 -4.25 -23.78 -10.90
C ASP A 78 -2.94 -23.18 -10.36
N THR A 79 -2.69 -21.91 -10.68
CA THR A 79 -1.61 -21.10 -10.11
C THR A 79 -2.21 -20.11 -9.11
N ILE A 80 -1.92 -20.31 -7.81
CA ILE A 80 -2.40 -19.46 -6.71
C ILE A 80 -2.20 -17.96 -7.04
N GLY A 81 -3.26 -17.15 -6.94
CA GLY A 81 -3.25 -15.70 -7.20
C GLY A 81 -3.34 -15.32 -8.68
N GLN A 82 -3.75 -16.24 -9.56
CA GLN A 82 -4.10 -16.00 -10.95
C GLN A 82 -5.50 -16.53 -11.19
N GLY A 83 -6.38 -15.72 -11.77
CA GLY A 83 -7.74 -16.11 -12.08
C GLY A 83 -8.78 -15.69 -11.04
N VAL A 84 -9.94 -16.34 -11.11
CA VAL A 84 -11.11 -15.98 -10.28
C VAL A 84 -11.06 -16.79 -8.99
N ASP A 85 -10.25 -16.33 -8.05
CA ASP A 85 -10.09 -16.95 -6.73
C ASP A 85 -11.28 -16.55 -5.85
N ASN A 86 -12.26 -17.46 -5.66
CA ASN A 86 -13.38 -17.42 -4.68
C ASN A 86 -14.80 -17.07 -5.16
N ILE A 87 -15.05 -16.68 -6.42
CA ILE A 87 -16.39 -16.14 -6.75
C ILE A 87 -17.41 -17.20 -7.17
N PHE A 88 -16.96 -18.31 -7.77
CA PHE A 88 -17.89 -19.22 -8.46
C PHE A 88 -18.30 -20.41 -7.60
N VAL A 89 -19.24 -20.16 -6.68
CA VAL A 89 -19.73 -21.21 -5.75
C VAL A 89 -20.79 -22.12 -6.40
N ASN A 90 -21.47 -21.71 -7.47
CA ASN A 90 -22.39 -22.54 -8.25
C ASN A 90 -22.77 -21.89 -9.61
N GLY A 91 -22.66 -22.61 -10.74
CA GLY A 91 -23.51 -22.36 -11.92
C GLY A 91 -22.92 -21.73 -13.19
N ILE A 92 -21.62 -21.80 -13.47
CA ILE A 92 -21.12 -21.49 -14.83
C ILE A 92 -21.26 -22.70 -15.75
N VAL A 93 -21.79 -22.46 -16.96
CA VAL A 93 -21.91 -23.47 -18.02
C VAL A 93 -20.94 -23.18 -19.18
N THR A 94 -20.42 -21.95 -19.35
CA THR A 94 -19.31 -21.68 -20.28
C THR A 94 -18.34 -20.53 -19.92
N GLY A 95 -17.02 -20.75 -20.00
CA GLY A 95 -15.94 -19.76 -19.89
C GLY A 95 -14.66 -20.20 -20.63
N ALA A 96 -14.04 -19.29 -21.39
CA ALA A 96 -12.87 -19.63 -22.21
C ALA A 96 -11.55 -19.66 -21.42
N GLY A 97 -11.55 -19.22 -20.15
CA GLY A 97 -10.33 -18.91 -19.40
C GLY A 97 -9.74 -17.56 -19.83
N HIS A 98 -8.60 -17.20 -19.23
CA HIS A 98 -7.87 -15.97 -19.53
C HIS A 98 -6.89 -16.22 -20.69
N ILE A 99 -7.34 -15.91 -21.90
CA ILE A 99 -6.61 -16.20 -23.16
C ILE A 99 -5.92 -14.94 -23.66
N GLU A 100 -4.63 -15.05 -24.01
CA GLU A 100 -3.90 -13.96 -24.66
C GLU A 100 -4.29 -13.88 -26.15
N VAL A 101 -4.52 -12.67 -26.63
CA VAL A 101 -4.75 -12.39 -28.04
C VAL A 101 -3.95 -11.15 -28.45
N SER A 102 -3.34 -11.18 -29.64
CA SER A 102 -2.68 -9.99 -30.20
C SER A 102 -3.69 -8.87 -30.43
N ASP A 103 -3.36 -7.64 -30.08
CA ASP A 103 -4.27 -6.49 -30.25
C ASP A 103 -4.20 -5.85 -31.64
N SER A 104 -4.12 -6.68 -32.68
CA SER A 104 -3.98 -6.21 -34.07
C SER A 104 -5.25 -5.53 -34.62
N SER A 105 -6.39 -5.77 -33.98
CA SER A 105 -7.69 -5.18 -34.35
C SER A 105 -7.99 -3.90 -33.56
N ASN A 106 -7.14 -3.53 -32.58
CA ASN A 106 -7.23 -2.33 -31.75
C ASN A 106 -8.65 -2.11 -31.17
N TYR A 107 -9.03 -2.97 -30.22
CA TYR A 107 -10.38 -2.95 -29.66
C TYR A 107 -10.61 -1.87 -28.59
N ASP A 108 -9.56 -1.28 -28.04
CA ASP A 108 -9.59 -0.17 -27.06
C ASP A 108 -9.35 1.20 -27.73
N GLY A 109 -8.92 1.24 -29.00
CA GLY A 109 -8.55 2.45 -29.72
C GLY A 109 -7.13 2.93 -29.41
N SER A 110 -6.38 2.20 -28.60
CA SER A 110 -5.02 2.54 -28.16
C SER A 110 -3.96 1.99 -29.11
N SER A 111 -2.89 2.75 -29.35
CA SER A 111 -1.70 2.25 -30.04
C SER A 111 -0.57 1.86 -29.08
N SER A 112 -0.76 2.08 -27.78
CA SER A 112 0.20 1.76 -26.72
C SER A 112 0.08 0.32 -26.24
N THR A 113 -1.06 -0.34 -26.50
CA THR A 113 -1.30 -1.74 -26.15
C THR A 113 -0.97 -2.62 -27.35
N THR A 114 -0.42 -3.81 -27.10
CA THR A 114 0.04 -4.73 -28.16
C THR A 114 -0.61 -6.11 -28.07
N ALA A 115 -1.15 -6.45 -26.90
CA ALA A 115 -1.92 -7.66 -26.65
C ALA A 115 -3.03 -7.37 -25.63
N PHE A 116 -4.01 -8.27 -25.56
CA PHE A 116 -5.01 -8.25 -24.51
C PHE A 116 -5.30 -9.66 -24.01
N VAL A 117 -5.71 -9.74 -22.74
CA VAL A 117 -6.24 -10.96 -22.12
C VAL A 117 -7.75 -10.91 -22.20
N LYS A 118 -8.35 -11.92 -22.83
CA LYS A 118 -9.80 -12.09 -22.92
C LYS A 118 -10.32 -12.79 -21.67
N THR A 119 -11.26 -12.17 -20.95
CA THR A 119 -11.86 -12.70 -19.72
C THR A 119 -13.37 -12.82 -19.88
N ASN A 120 -13.80 -13.75 -20.74
CA ASN A 120 -15.22 -13.96 -21.06
C ASN A 120 -15.83 -15.08 -20.23
N TRP A 121 -16.99 -14.81 -19.66
CA TRP A 121 -17.81 -15.80 -18.99
C TRP A 121 -19.30 -15.60 -19.27
N ALA A 122 -20.03 -16.71 -19.31
CA ALA A 122 -21.47 -16.72 -19.43
C ALA A 122 -22.07 -17.76 -18.48
N SER A 123 -23.12 -17.36 -17.77
CA SER A 123 -23.95 -18.24 -16.95
C SER A 123 -25.14 -18.75 -17.76
N SER A 124 -25.69 -19.91 -17.41
CA SER A 124 -26.93 -20.42 -18.01
C SER A 124 -27.94 -20.82 -16.95
N TRP A 125 -29.22 -20.80 -17.34
CA TRP A 125 -30.40 -20.98 -16.49
C TRP A 125 -30.46 -22.34 -15.77
N ASP A 126 -30.64 -22.33 -14.45
CA ASP A 126 -30.93 -23.55 -13.67
C ASP A 126 -32.44 -23.80 -13.56
N THR A 127 -32.89 -24.85 -14.25
CA THR A 127 -34.29 -25.29 -14.25
C THR A 127 -34.80 -25.84 -12.92
N GLY A 128 -33.93 -26.24 -11.99
CA GLY A 128 -34.30 -26.83 -10.69
C GLY A 128 -34.58 -25.81 -9.58
N SER A 129 -33.88 -24.67 -9.61
CA SER A 129 -34.07 -23.55 -8.68
C SER A 129 -34.97 -22.43 -9.22
N GLY A 130 -35.26 -22.45 -10.54
CA GLY A 130 -36.07 -21.41 -11.19
C GLY A 130 -35.37 -20.05 -11.25
N ALA A 131 -34.06 -20.02 -11.06
CA ALA A 131 -33.25 -18.82 -11.01
C ALA A 131 -32.13 -18.86 -12.06
N ILE A 132 -31.85 -17.70 -12.64
CA ILE A 132 -30.50 -17.42 -13.13
C ILE A 132 -29.65 -17.39 -11.85
N ALA A 133 -28.47 -18.00 -11.84
CA ALA A 133 -27.44 -17.65 -10.88
C ALA A 133 -26.57 -16.56 -11.52
N PRO A 134 -26.99 -15.28 -11.52
CA PRO A 134 -26.00 -14.23 -11.65
C PRO A 134 -25.04 -14.36 -10.46
N TRP A 135 -23.91 -13.67 -10.51
CA TRP A 135 -23.20 -13.31 -9.30
C TRP A 135 -24.20 -13.00 -8.17
N PRO A 136 -24.21 -13.76 -7.06
CA PRO A 136 -25.37 -13.75 -6.18
C PRO A 136 -25.52 -12.39 -5.50
N GLY A 137 -26.45 -11.57 -5.99
CA GLY A 137 -27.04 -10.44 -5.27
C GLY A 137 -26.13 -9.25 -4.98
N ALA A 138 -24.90 -9.23 -5.49
CA ALA A 138 -23.91 -8.20 -5.18
C ALA A 138 -23.74 -7.23 -6.35
N THR A 139 -23.84 -5.94 -6.05
CA THR A 139 -23.52 -4.83 -6.95
C THR A 139 -22.05 -4.47 -6.95
N ASP A 140 -21.25 -5.15 -6.12
CA ASP A 140 -19.88 -4.80 -5.78
C ASP A 140 -19.10 -6.07 -5.46
N VAL A 141 -18.11 -6.40 -6.28
CA VAL A 141 -17.45 -7.71 -6.22
C VAL A 141 -16.05 -7.63 -6.82
N ASP A 142 -15.11 -8.33 -6.21
CA ASP A 142 -13.76 -8.55 -6.73
C ASP A 142 -13.85 -9.60 -7.83
N LEU A 143 -13.53 -9.28 -9.09
CA LEU A 143 -13.71 -10.11 -10.28
C LEU A 143 -12.67 -11.21 -10.43
N TYR A 144 -11.38 -10.86 -10.39
CA TYR A 144 -10.27 -11.79 -10.56
C TYR A 144 -8.95 -11.08 -10.26
N ASP A 145 -7.94 -11.90 -9.95
CA ASP A 145 -6.55 -11.48 -9.99
C ASP A 145 -5.93 -11.87 -11.33
N ILE A 146 -5.04 -11.04 -11.84
CA ILE A 146 -4.24 -11.37 -13.02
C ILE A 146 -2.79 -10.99 -12.83
N ASN A 147 -1.91 -11.92 -13.19
CA ASN A 147 -0.47 -11.76 -13.01
C ASN A 147 0.25 -11.58 -14.35
N PHE A 148 1.19 -10.65 -14.32
CA PHE A 148 2.12 -10.36 -15.40
C PHE A 148 3.54 -10.54 -14.91
N THR A 149 4.41 -11.07 -15.77
CA THR A 149 5.85 -11.02 -15.55
C THR A 149 6.39 -9.73 -16.13
N VAL A 150 6.98 -8.90 -15.28
CA VAL A 150 7.58 -7.62 -15.68
C VAL A 150 8.87 -7.89 -16.44
N THR A 151 9.00 -7.32 -17.64
CA THR A 151 10.20 -7.43 -18.48
C THR A 151 10.96 -6.10 -18.59
N ASN A 152 10.32 -4.97 -18.32
CA ASN A 152 10.95 -3.65 -18.32
C ASN A 152 10.35 -2.76 -17.22
N THR A 153 11.21 -2.23 -16.35
CA THR A 153 10.83 -1.32 -15.25
C THR A 153 11.21 0.14 -15.52
N LEU A 154 11.83 0.44 -16.67
CA LEU A 154 12.37 1.78 -16.97
C LEU A 154 11.33 2.75 -17.50
N THR A 155 10.17 2.25 -17.92
CA THR A 155 9.08 3.03 -18.51
C THR A 155 7.75 2.58 -17.93
N PRO A 156 6.80 3.51 -17.69
CA PRO A 156 5.44 3.15 -17.31
C PRO A 156 4.82 2.17 -18.32
N ILE A 157 4.13 1.17 -17.81
CA ILE A 157 3.49 0.13 -18.61
C ILE A 157 2.03 0.53 -18.82
N SER A 158 1.59 0.58 -20.07
CA SER A 158 0.22 0.94 -20.41
C SER A 158 -0.71 -0.26 -20.32
N PHE A 159 -1.89 -0.04 -19.76
CA PHE A 159 -2.99 -0.97 -19.65
C PHE A 159 -4.30 -0.28 -20.03
N GLY A 160 -5.33 -1.07 -20.36
CA GLY A 160 -6.66 -0.54 -20.63
C GLY A 160 -7.71 -1.64 -20.56
N PHE A 161 -8.98 -1.25 -20.40
CA PHE A 161 -10.09 -2.19 -20.50
C PHE A 161 -10.99 -1.85 -21.68
N SER A 162 -11.42 -2.87 -22.41
CA SER A 162 -12.50 -2.76 -23.37
C SER A 162 -13.55 -3.84 -23.17
N ALA A 163 -14.77 -3.51 -23.57
CA ALA A 163 -15.86 -4.46 -23.60
C ALA A 163 -15.67 -5.47 -24.72
N ASP A 164 -15.87 -6.75 -24.44
CA ASP A 164 -16.27 -7.67 -25.50
C ASP A 164 -17.77 -7.52 -25.75
N SER A 165 -18.13 -6.60 -26.66
CA SER A 165 -19.52 -6.18 -26.90
C SER A 165 -20.52 -7.30 -27.19
N GLY A 166 -20.06 -8.48 -27.62
CA GLY A 166 -20.92 -9.65 -27.84
C GLY A 166 -21.29 -10.41 -26.56
N ASP A 167 -20.57 -10.17 -25.47
CA ASP A 167 -20.65 -10.94 -24.22
C ASP A 167 -20.98 -10.07 -22.98
N LEU A 168 -21.31 -8.79 -23.16
CA LEU A 168 -21.83 -7.93 -22.07
C LEU A 168 -23.33 -8.11 -21.84
N LYS A 169 -23.81 -7.78 -20.62
CA LYS A 169 -25.24 -7.68 -20.32
C LYS A 169 -25.92 -6.72 -21.31
N GLU A 170 -27.05 -7.15 -21.87
CA GLU A 170 -27.82 -6.34 -22.81
C GLU A 170 -28.23 -4.99 -22.20
N GLY A 171 -28.01 -3.91 -22.96
CA GLY A 171 -28.32 -2.54 -22.51
C GLY A 171 -27.25 -1.90 -21.62
N TYR A 172 -26.16 -2.60 -21.31
CA TYR A 172 -25.07 -2.11 -20.49
C TYR A 172 -23.83 -1.74 -21.31
N SER A 173 -23.05 -0.81 -20.76
CA SER A 173 -21.73 -0.41 -21.29
C SER A 173 -20.74 -0.30 -20.15
N LEU A 174 -19.44 -0.34 -20.45
CA LEU A 174 -18.42 0.01 -19.46
C LEU A 174 -18.49 1.50 -19.14
N SER A 175 -18.20 1.86 -17.90
CA SER A 175 -18.12 3.27 -17.50
C SER A 175 -16.98 3.99 -18.25
N SER A 176 -17.11 5.31 -18.42
CA SER A 176 -16.11 6.11 -19.13
C SER A 176 -14.74 6.07 -18.48
N ALA A 177 -14.66 5.86 -17.17
CA ALA A 177 -13.40 5.71 -16.46
C ALA A 177 -12.75 4.36 -16.77
N SER A 178 -13.55 3.30 -16.83
CA SER A 178 -13.10 1.94 -17.12
C SER A 178 -12.53 1.80 -18.53
N THR A 179 -13.02 2.55 -19.51
CA THR A 179 -12.54 2.48 -20.90
C THR A 179 -11.33 3.36 -21.19
N ARG A 180 -10.76 4.04 -20.18
CA ARG A 180 -9.57 4.87 -20.37
C ARG A 180 -8.32 4.05 -20.10
N ASP A 181 -7.33 4.24 -20.95
CA ASP A 181 -5.99 3.73 -20.70
C ASP A 181 -5.46 4.28 -19.36
N PHE A 182 -4.77 3.42 -18.65
CA PHE A 182 -4.07 3.73 -17.41
C PHE A 182 -2.65 3.17 -17.48
N THR A 183 -1.76 3.75 -16.69
CA THR A 183 -0.35 3.35 -16.67
C THR A 183 0.04 2.90 -15.29
N ILE A 184 0.82 1.82 -15.21
CA ILE A 184 1.46 1.38 -13.98
C ILE A 184 2.93 1.76 -14.09
N ASP A 185 3.36 2.64 -13.18
CA ASP A 185 4.77 2.98 -13.06
C ASP A 185 5.43 2.07 -12.03
N LEU A 186 6.42 1.30 -12.47
CA LEU A 186 7.23 0.44 -11.61
C LEU A 186 8.53 1.12 -11.18
N ARG A 187 8.78 2.34 -11.66
CA ARG A 187 9.84 3.18 -11.13
C ARG A 187 9.34 3.63 -9.77
N LEU A 188 9.87 2.98 -8.72
CA LEU A 188 9.64 3.43 -7.37
C LEU A 188 10.28 4.81 -7.24
N GLU A 189 9.48 5.87 -7.31
CA GLU A 189 9.91 7.15 -6.79
C GLU A 189 9.85 7.08 -5.26
N PRO A 190 10.61 7.92 -4.54
CA PRO A 190 10.52 8.04 -3.09
C PRO A 190 9.08 8.09 -2.52
N GLY A 191 8.08 8.54 -3.28
CA GLY A 191 6.67 8.56 -2.88
C GLY A 191 5.87 7.26 -3.04
N ASP A 192 6.40 6.24 -3.73
CA ASP A 192 5.62 5.07 -4.17
C ASP A 192 5.78 3.83 -3.27
N ILE A 193 6.67 3.88 -2.28
CA ILE A 193 6.88 2.77 -1.32
C ILE A 193 6.09 3.06 -0.05
N VAL A 194 4.87 2.51 0.05
CA VAL A 194 4.12 2.50 1.32
C VAL A 194 4.70 1.41 2.22
N GLN A 195 5.82 1.69 2.87
CA GLN A 195 6.28 0.90 4.00
C GLN A 195 5.98 1.68 5.27
N ALA A 196 5.09 1.15 6.10
CA ALA A 196 4.62 1.83 7.30
C ALA A 196 5.77 1.94 8.31
N ILE A 197 6.34 3.15 8.45
CA ILE A 197 7.26 3.44 9.54
C ILE A 197 6.45 3.33 10.83
N THR A 198 6.79 2.35 11.66
CA THR A 198 6.19 2.22 12.99
C THR A 198 7.11 2.85 14.02
N ILE A 199 6.55 3.63 14.92
CA ILE A 199 7.25 4.29 16.03
C ILE A 199 6.70 3.73 17.34
N GLY A 200 7.60 3.46 18.27
CA GLY A 200 7.28 2.92 19.58
C GLY A 200 8.43 3.13 20.55
N HIS A 201 8.21 2.76 21.80
CA HIS A 201 9.20 2.83 22.86
C HIS A 201 9.43 1.44 23.47
N THR A 202 10.54 1.31 24.19
CA THR A 202 10.89 0.07 24.90
C THR A 202 11.29 0.44 26.32
N ASP A 203 10.52 -0.01 27.29
CA ASP A 203 10.95 0.05 28.69
C ASP A 203 11.94 -1.09 28.97
N SER A 204 12.85 -0.86 29.92
CA SER A 204 13.95 -1.78 30.25
C SER A 204 13.50 -3.24 30.38
N GLY A 205 13.76 -4.05 29.35
CA GLY A 205 13.49 -5.50 29.32
C GLY A 205 12.09 -5.92 28.82
N VAL A 206 11.29 -4.99 28.28
CA VAL A 206 9.94 -5.25 27.76
C VAL A 206 9.94 -5.35 26.23
N THR A 207 8.92 -5.99 25.65
CA THR A 207 8.63 -5.94 24.21
C THR A 207 8.32 -4.50 23.79
N ARG A 208 8.81 -4.08 22.61
CA ARG A 208 8.51 -2.78 22.02
C ARG A 208 7.01 -2.49 22.02
N THR A 209 6.62 -1.36 22.58
CA THR A 209 5.23 -0.88 22.64
C THR A 209 5.05 0.25 21.63
N LEU A 210 4.06 0.14 20.76
CA LEU A 210 3.74 1.18 19.78
C LEU A 210 3.07 2.38 20.46
N PHE A 211 3.34 3.58 19.95
CA PHE A 211 2.62 4.78 20.40
C PHE A 211 1.15 4.73 19.95
N GLY A 212 0.30 5.50 20.64
CA GLY A 212 -1.10 5.67 20.27
C GLY A 212 -1.30 6.61 19.07
N ASP A 213 -2.56 6.94 18.78
CA ASP A 213 -2.90 7.96 17.79
C ASP A 213 -2.46 9.35 18.30
N GLN A 214 -1.51 9.98 17.61
CA GLN A 214 -1.02 11.33 17.92
C GLN A 214 -0.30 11.92 16.70
N SER A 215 0.18 13.17 16.79
CA SER A 215 1.11 13.71 15.79
C SER A 215 2.53 13.79 16.35
N LEU A 216 3.51 13.59 15.48
CA LEU A 216 4.92 13.88 15.73
C LEU A 216 5.31 15.15 14.99
N ILE A 217 6.07 16.02 15.66
CA ILE A 217 6.63 17.22 15.04
C ILE A 217 8.12 16.97 14.83
N PHE A 218 8.54 16.87 13.58
CA PHE A 218 9.94 16.76 13.18
C PHE A 218 10.54 18.15 13.10
N VAL A 219 11.50 18.46 13.98
CA VAL A 219 12.10 19.79 14.09
C VAL A 219 13.48 19.75 13.45
N SER A 220 13.74 20.62 12.48
CA SER A 220 15.07 20.78 11.86
C SER A 220 15.81 22.02 12.38
N ASN A 221 15.05 23.03 12.78
CA ASN A 221 15.48 24.22 13.53
C ASN A 221 14.21 24.90 14.09
N GLU A 222 14.38 25.91 14.96
CA GLU A 222 13.29 26.63 15.64
C GLU A 222 12.18 27.17 14.71
N THR A 223 12.44 27.31 13.41
CA THR A 223 11.47 27.85 12.44
C THR A 223 11.00 26.86 11.38
N ASN A 224 11.60 25.67 11.33
CA ASN A 224 11.34 24.69 10.28
C ASN A 224 10.99 23.34 10.92
N THR A 225 9.68 23.15 11.06
CA THR A 225 9.05 21.99 11.65
C THR A 225 8.12 21.32 10.66
N LYS A 226 8.05 19.99 10.68
CA LYS A 226 7.07 19.22 9.90
C LYS A 226 6.25 18.34 10.80
N THR A 227 4.93 18.53 10.80
CA THR A 227 4.01 17.70 11.58
C THR A 227 3.51 16.54 10.74
N VAL A 228 3.61 15.33 11.28
CA VAL A 228 3.12 14.10 10.64
C VAL A 228 2.19 13.39 11.60
N ALA A 229 1.00 13.02 11.11
CA ALA A 229 0.06 12.24 11.88
C ALA A 229 0.57 10.80 12.04
N MET A 230 0.28 10.20 13.19
CA MET A 230 0.56 8.81 13.50
C MET A 230 -0.73 8.17 14.01
N SER A 231 -1.04 6.98 13.49
CA SER A 231 -2.16 6.18 13.99
C SER A 231 -1.68 4.80 14.43
N SER A 232 -1.97 4.43 15.67
CA SER A 232 -1.58 3.16 16.28
C SER A 232 -0.09 2.84 16.08
N GLY A 233 0.76 3.85 16.19
CA GLY A 233 2.21 3.76 16.03
C GLY A 233 2.70 3.83 14.59
N SER A 234 1.83 3.81 13.58
CA SER A 234 2.21 3.95 12.17
C SER A 234 2.18 5.42 11.74
N LEU A 235 3.30 5.93 11.25
CA LEU A 235 3.38 7.26 10.65
C LEU A 235 2.61 7.31 9.33
N ALA A 236 1.94 8.44 9.08
CA ALA A 236 1.34 8.74 7.79
C ALA A 236 2.41 8.86 6.70
N ILE A 237 1.99 8.63 5.45
CA ILE A 237 2.87 8.67 4.28
C ILE A 237 3.58 10.04 4.21
N LEU A 238 4.90 10.00 4.07
CA LEU A 238 5.72 11.19 3.87
C LEU A 238 5.69 11.58 2.40
N SER A 239 5.27 12.80 2.11
CA SER A 239 5.21 13.34 0.74
C SER A 239 6.56 13.82 0.19
N GLU A 240 7.60 13.81 1.02
CA GLU A 240 8.97 14.27 0.74
C GLU A 240 9.89 13.85 1.90
N ASP A 241 11.20 13.84 1.67
CA ASP A 241 12.21 13.58 2.68
C ASP A 241 12.11 14.57 3.85
N VAL A 242 12.24 14.05 5.07
CA VAL A 242 12.18 14.85 6.30
C VAL A 242 13.53 14.78 6.98
N ASN A 243 14.26 15.88 7.04
CA ASN A 243 15.49 16.01 7.83
C ASN A 243 15.16 16.71 9.15
N PHE A 244 15.68 16.21 10.26
CA PHE A 244 15.37 16.72 11.59
C PHE A 244 16.52 16.45 12.57
N THR A 245 16.55 17.22 13.66
CA THR A 245 17.46 17.05 14.78
C THR A 245 16.81 16.26 15.91
N HIS A 246 15.54 16.55 16.19
CA HIS A 246 14.74 15.89 17.21
C HIS A 246 13.26 15.84 16.80
N VAL A 247 12.46 15.14 17.60
CA VAL A 247 11.03 15.00 17.43
C VAL A 247 10.31 15.44 18.69
N GLU A 248 9.27 16.24 18.54
CA GLU A 248 8.38 16.62 19.64
C GLU A 248 7.09 15.78 19.63
N LEU A 249 6.64 15.40 20.82
CA LEU A 249 5.40 14.66 21.06
C LEU A 249 4.25 15.64 21.35
N THR A 250 3.18 15.60 20.53
CA THR A 250 2.07 16.58 20.64
C THR A 250 1.10 16.38 21.82
N SER A 251 1.05 15.19 22.42
CA SER A 251 -0.03 14.85 23.38
C SER A 251 0.41 14.01 24.58
N THR A 252 1.68 13.63 24.64
CA THR A 252 2.25 12.80 25.72
C THR A 252 3.62 13.34 26.08
N SER A 253 3.84 13.70 27.35
CA SER A 253 5.20 13.83 27.87
C SER A 253 5.85 12.45 27.80
N TYR A 254 7.13 12.38 27.43
CA TYR A 254 7.91 11.18 27.68
C TYR A 254 8.30 11.18 29.17
N ASP A 255 7.47 10.57 30.02
CA ASP A 255 7.69 10.49 31.48
C ASP A 255 8.09 9.08 31.95
N ASN A 256 8.16 8.12 31.02
CA ASN A 256 8.51 6.75 31.32
C ASN A 256 10.03 6.58 31.41
N GLY A 257 10.51 6.48 32.66
CA GLY A 257 11.85 5.95 32.97
C GLY A 257 12.91 6.99 33.35
N ILE A 258 12.61 8.29 33.33
CA ILE A 258 13.56 9.32 33.75
C ILE A 258 13.65 9.35 35.28
N SER A 259 14.85 9.16 35.82
CA SER A 259 15.09 9.05 37.26
C SER A 259 16.32 9.85 37.72
N ILE A 260 16.46 9.99 39.04
CA ILE A 260 17.65 10.61 39.63
C ILE A 260 18.94 9.84 39.29
N SER A 261 18.85 8.54 39.00
CA SER A 261 20.02 7.76 38.59
C SER A 261 20.57 8.25 37.24
N ASP A 262 19.70 8.66 36.32
CA ASP A 262 20.08 9.17 35.00
C ASP A 262 20.81 10.52 35.14
N VAL A 263 20.28 11.41 35.98
CA VAL A 263 20.91 12.69 36.36
C VAL A 263 22.32 12.46 36.93
N VAL A 264 22.49 11.46 37.79
CA VAL A 264 23.81 11.12 38.36
C VAL A 264 24.77 10.64 37.27
N LEU A 265 24.31 9.84 36.31
CA LEU A 265 25.13 9.37 35.21
C LEU A 265 25.55 10.51 34.27
N GLN A 266 24.63 11.41 33.92
CA GLN A 266 24.92 12.63 33.15
C GLN A 266 25.98 13.51 33.85
N LEU A 267 25.81 13.77 35.15
CA LEU A 267 26.77 14.57 35.90
C LEU A 267 28.15 13.90 35.96
N ARG A 268 28.21 12.57 36.07
CA ARG A 268 29.49 11.84 36.05
C ARG A 268 30.19 11.93 34.68
N ASP A 269 29.44 11.95 33.58
CA ASP A 269 29.98 12.17 32.23
C ASP A 269 30.53 13.58 32.06
N ILE A 270 29.73 14.59 32.42
CA ILE A 270 30.12 16.01 32.35
C ILE A 270 31.42 16.30 33.13
N VAL A 271 31.59 15.69 34.31
CA VAL A 271 32.78 15.90 35.15
C VAL A 271 33.92 14.88 34.89
N GLY A 272 33.76 14.00 33.90
CA GLY A 272 34.82 13.06 33.46
C GLY A 272 35.07 11.86 34.38
N LEU A 273 34.09 11.46 35.19
CA LEU A 273 34.16 10.29 36.08
C LEU A 273 33.68 8.99 35.42
N SER A 274 32.87 9.06 34.35
CA SER A 274 32.47 7.93 33.51
C SER A 274 31.80 8.41 32.24
N THR A 275 32.07 7.80 31.09
CA THR A 275 31.52 8.24 29.81
C THR A 275 30.15 7.61 29.50
N LEU A 276 29.21 8.42 29.03
CA LEU A 276 27.96 7.94 28.42
C LEU A 276 28.21 7.53 26.97
N GLU A 277 27.66 6.38 26.56
CA GLU A 277 27.85 5.84 25.21
C GLU A 277 26.52 5.42 24.56
N GLY A 278 26.51 5.39 23.23
CA GLY A 278 25.36 4.95 22.43
C GLY A 278 24.06 5.65 22.80
N LYS A 279 22.99 4.87 22.99
CA LYS A 279 21.66 5.39 23.37
C LYS A 279 21.62 6.16 24.68
N GLN A 280 22.55 5.91 25.61
CA GLN A 280 22.59 6.66 26.85
C GLN A 280 23.05 8.10 26.61
N LYS A 281 24.01 8.31 25.69
CA LYS A 281 24.43 9.65 25.29
C LYS A 281 23.31 10.35 24.52
N ILE A 282 22.65 9.64 23.60
CA ILE A 282 21.51 10.17 22.83
C ILE A 282 20.36 10.59 23.74
N ALA A 283 19.95 9.76 24.70
CA ALA A 283 18.86 10.07 25.62
C ALA A 283 19.22 11.13 26.67
N ALA A 284 20.52 11.38 26.89
CA ALA A 284 21.00 12.37 27.84
C ALA A 284 21.09 13.79 27.25
N ASP A 285 21.03 13.93 25.93
CA ASP A 285 20.98 15.20 25.19
C ASP A 285 19.50 15.54 24.95
N ILE A 286 18.91 16.28 25.89
CA ILE A 286 17.46 16.50 25.96
C ILE A 286 17.02 17.55 24.94
N ASP A 287 17.84 18.58 24.72
CA ASP A 287 17.57 19.64 23.73
C ASP A 287 18.04 19.31 22.31
N GLY A 288 18.67 18.14 22.12
CA GLY A 288 19.17 17.67 20.84
C GLY A 288 20.28 18.55 20.26
N SER A 289 21.05 19.23 21.10
CA SER A 289 22.14 20.11 20.69
C SER A 289 23.38 19.36 20.19
N GLY A 290 23.43 18.04 20.41
CA GLY A 290 24.52 17.14 20.04
C GLY A 290 25.52 16.87 21.16
N GLU A 291 25.38 17.50 22.33
CA GLU A 291 26.25 17.30 23.49
C GLU A 291 25.48 17.26 24.80
N VAL A 292 25.94 16.44 25.75
CA VAL A 292 25.35 16.36 27.09
C VAL A 292 25.89 17.49 27.96
N ALA A 293 25.05 18.46 28.31
CA ALA A 293 25.38 19.66 29.06
C ALA A 293 24.61 19.76 30.39
N ILE A 294 24.97 20.78 31.18
CA ILE A 294 24.28 21.07 32.46
C ILE A 294 22.82 21.48 32.22
N SER A 295 22.50 22.06 31.06
CA SER A 295 21.12 22.36 30.67
C SER A 295 20.26 21.11 30.65
N ASP A 296 20.74 20.00 30.07
CA ASP A 296 20.02 18.73 30.01
C ASP A 296 19.75 18.15 31.39
N VAL A 297 20.76 18.23 32.27
CA VAL A 297 20.65 17.81 33.67
C VAL A 297 19.57 18.62 34.40
N VAL A 298 19.52 19.94 34.15
CA VAL A 298 18.50 20.81 34.75
C VAL A 298 17.11 20.48 34.20
N SER A 299 16.97 20.21 32.90
CA SER A 299 15.70 19.78 32.28
C SER A 299 15.19 18.48 32.92
N ASN A 300 16.06 17.47 33.07
CA ASN A 300 15.71 16.22 33.76
C ASN A 300 15.32 16.45 35.21
N LEU A 301 16.03 17.29 35.96
CA LEU A 301 15.67 17.61 37.35
C LEU A 301 14.32 18.30 37.44
N ARG A 302 14.04 19.29 36.57
CA ARG A 302 12.75 19.98 36.51
C ARG A 302 11.63 19.01 36.16
N HIS A 303 11.87 18.08 35.23
CA HIS A 303 10.93 17.02 34.91
C HIS A 303 10.64 16.12 36.12
N ILE A 304 11.68 15.59 36.78
CA ILE A 304 11.55 14.71 37.94
C ILE A 304 10.78 15.36 39.09
N VAL A 305 10.92 16.67 39.29
CA VAL A 305 10.19 17.39 40.35
C VAL A 305 8.84 17.97 39.90
N GLY A 306 8.41 17.71 38.67
CA GLY A 306 7.12 18.16 38.13
C GLY A 306 7.04 19.67 37.86
N LEU A 307 8.18 20.32 37.59
CA LEU A 307 8.27 21.73 37.20
C LEU A 307 8.32 21.95 35.68
N ASP A 308 8.51 20.89 34.90
CA ASP A 308 8.43 20.92 33.44
C ASP A 308 8.14 19.52 32.87
N THR A 309 7.76 19.46 31.60
CA THR A 309 7.63 18.21 30.83
C THR A 309 8.79 18.07 29.86
N ILE A 310 9.16 16.82 29.53
CA ILE A 310 10.08 16.53 28.42
C ILE A 310 9.23 16.05 27.27
N GLU A 311 9.19 16.88 26.23
CA GLU A 311 8.37 16.67 25.03
C GLU A 311 9.23 16.36 23.80
N GLU A 312 10.54 16.60 23.91
CA GLU A 312 11.55 16.36 22.89
C GLU A 312 12.17 14.96 23.05
N CYS A 313 12.37 14.28 21.93
CA CYS A 313 13.03 12.98 21.89
C CYS A 313 13.81 12.77 20.59
N ALA A 314 14.83 11.93 20.68
CA ALA A 314 15.56 11.43 19.52
C ALA A 314 14.92 10.13 19.00
N LEU A 315 14.94 9.93 17.69
CA LEU A 315 14.56 8.66 17.07
C LEU A 315 15.79 7.78 16.88
N VAL A 316 15.64 6.50 17.18
CA VAL A 316 16.66 5.47 16.90
C VAL A 316 16.06 4.34 16.09
N ASP A 317 16.88 3.72 15.24
CA ASP A 317 16.48 2.55 14.46
C ASP A 317 16.57 1.24 15.28
N SER A 318 16.26 0.11 14.66
CA SER A 318 16.33 -1.21 15.31
C SER A 318 17.75 -1.65 15.70
N THR A 319 18.78 -0.93 15.26
CA THR A 319 20.19 -1.15 15.59
C THR A 319 20.71 -0.18 16.65
N ASP A 320 19.82 0.60 17.28
CA ASP A 320 20.12 1.67 18.24
C ASP A 320 20.93 2.84 17.61
N ALA A 321 20.89 3.01 16.29
CA ALA A 321 21.53 4.14 15.60
C ALA A 321 20.59 5.34 15.52
N LEU A 322 21.14 6.55 15.70
CA LEU A 322 20.39 7.81 15.62
C LEU A 322 19.83 8.03 14.21
N VAL A 323 18.53 8.31 14.12
CA VAL A 323 17.85 8.67 12.88
C VAL A 323 17.68 10.17 12.81
N THR A 324 18.26 10.80 11.79
CA THR A 324 18.20 12.25 11.54
C THR A 324 17.53 12.62 10.22
N SER A 325 17.17 11.61 9.42
CA SER A 325 16.34 11.80 8.24
C SER A 325 15.40 10.63 8.03
N LEU A 326 14.19 10.93 7.57
CA LEU A 326 13.24 9.98 7.04
C LEU A 326 13.10 10.26 5.54
N ASN A 327 13.71 9.40 4.74
CA ASN A 327 13.55 9.27 3.31
C ASN A 327 13.07 7.85 2.97
N SER A 328 12.74 7.62 1.72
CA SER A 328 12.17 6.37 1.22
C SER A 328 13.16 5.20 1.16
N SER A 329 14.43 5.46 1.45
CA SER A 329 15.52 4.47 1.56
C SER A 329 16.05 4.28 2.99
N THR A 330 15.60 5.10 3.96
CA THR A 330 15.79 4.87 5.41
C THR A 330 14.71 3.93 5.98
N ILE A 331 13.96 3.28 5.09
CA ILE A 331 13.03 2.18 5.37
C ILE A 331 13.60 0.89 4.76
#